data_AF-A0A1I2DU34-F1
#
_entry.id   AF-A0A1I2DU34-F1
#
_cell.length_a   1.000
_cell.length_b   1.000
_cell.length_c   1.000
_cell.angle_alpha   90.00
_cell.angle_beta   90.00
_cell.angle_gamma   90.00
#
_symmetry.space_group_name_H-M   'P 1'
#
loop_
_entity.id
_entity.type
_entity.pdbx_description
1 polymer ?
#
loop_
_entity_poly.entity_id
_entity_poly.type
_entity_poly.pdbx_seq_one_letter_code
_entity_poly.pdbx_strand_id
1 'polypeptide(L)' 'MVEVQELSIVDYLIYRRDAFIYSMNQSEKGREYLDNAFRLEQTTPDRNALSSHFKKGAS' A
#
# COMPACT_ATOMS: atom_id res chain seq x y z
N MET A 1 -9.73 7.28 25.89
CA MET A 1 -8.71 6.52 25.14
C MET A 1 -9.09 5.07 25.34
N VAL A 2 -9.37 4.32 24.28
CA VAL A 2 -9.69 2.88 24.43
C VAL A 2 -8.37 2.16 24.66
N GLU A 3 -8.29 1.36 25.72
CA GLU A 3 -7.09 0.57 26.00
C GLU A 3 -6.94 -0.54 24.97
N VAL A 4 -5.72 -0.82 24.52
CA VAL A 4 -5.46 -1.83 23.47
C VAL A 4 -6.02 -3.20 23.88
N GLN A 5 -5.98 -3.51 25.17
CA GLN A 5 -6.45 -4.77 25.75
C GLN A 5 -7.98 -4.90 25.77
N GLU A 6 -8.72 -3.81 25.52
CA GLU A 6 -10.18 -3.77 25.49
C GLU A 6 -10.73 -3.84 24.06
N LEU A 7 -9.87 -3.79 23.04
CA LEU A 7 -10.28 -3.89 21.65
C LEU A 7 -10.70 -5.30 21.30
N SER A 8 -11.76 -5.41 20.48
CA SER A 8 -12.02 -6.67 19.80
C SER A 8 -10.85 -7.01 18.89
N ILE A 9 -10.63 -8.30 18.62
CA ILE A 9 -9.55 -8.73 17.73
C ILE A 9 -9.66 -8.09 16.33
N VAL A 10 -10.88 -7.87 15.83
CA VAL A 10 -11.12 -7.23 14.54
C VAL A 10 -10.68 -5.77 14.57
N ASP A 11 -11.10 -5.01 15.59
CA ASP A 11 -10.74 -3.60 15.73
C ASP A 11 -9.24 -3.42 15.91
N TYR A 12 -8.62 -4.26 16.73
CA TYR A 12 -7.17 -4.27 16.92
C TYR A 12 -6.42 -4.48 15.59
N LEU A 13 -6.84 -5.45 14.78
CA LEU A 13 -6.19 -5.73 13.49
C LEU A 13 -6.36 -4.58 12.49
N ILE A 14 -7.53 -3.95 12.45
CA ILE A 14 -7.78 -2.77 11.60
C ILE A 14 -6.86 -1.62 12.03
N TYR A 15 -6.86 -1.26 13.31
CA TYR A 15 -6.02 -0.17 13.80
C TYR A 15 -4.53 -0.45 13.62
N ARG A 16 -4.09 -1.69 13.84
CA ARG A 16 -2.71 -2.11 13.60
C ARG A 16 -2.30 -1.94 12.14
N ARG A 17 -3.17 -2.33 11.20
CA ARG A 17 -2.92 -2.16 9.76
C ARG A 17 -2.80 -0.69 9.40
N ASP A 18 -3.76 0.12 9.85
CA ASP A 18 -3.81 1.54 9.50
C ASP A 18 -2.63 2.31 10.11
N ALA A 19 -2.24 1.99 11.36
CA ALA A 19 -1.05 2.53 12.00
C ALA A 19 0.25 2.15 11.26
N PHE A 20 0.34 0.91 10.77
CA PHE A 20 1.48 0.46 9.98
C PHE A 20 1.58 1.25 8.66
N ILE A 21 0.48 1.38 7.93
CA ILE A 21 0.43 2.16 6.68
C ILE A 21 0.78 3.63 6.95
N TYR A 22 0.24 4.22 8.02
CA TYR A 22 0.55 5.59 8.42
C TYR A 22 2.05 5.77 8.69
N SER A 23 2.66 4.85 9.44
CA SER A 23 4.09 4.85 9.76
C SER A 23 4.97 4.77 8.50
N MET A 24 4.64 3.86 7.59
CA MET A 24 5.39 3.72 6.32
C MET A 24 5.29 4.98 5.45
N ASN A 25 4.13 5.65 5.42
CA ASN A 25 3.96 6.88 4.66
C ASN A 25 4.81 8.07 5.16
N GLN A 26 5.35 8.03 6.38
CA GLN A 26 6.16 9.12 6.94
C GLN A 26 7.55 9.25 6.30
N SER A 27 8.02 8.25 5.56
CA SER A 27 9.35 8.26 4.92
C SER A 27 9.29 7.89 3.44
N GLU A 28 10.28 8.34 2.68
CA GLU A 28 10.39 8.00 1.26
C GLU A 28 10.54 6.49 1.04
N LYS A 29 11.45 5.86 1.79
CA LYS A 29 11.65 4.40 1.74
C LYS A 29 10.40 3.61 2.14
N GLY A 30 9.62 4.12 3.09
CA GLY A 30 8.38 3.47 3.49
C GLY A 30 7.28 3.58 2.44
N ARG A 31 7.17 4.73 1.75
CA ARG A 31 6.29 4.86 0.57
C ARG A 31 6.71 3.91 -0.55
N GLU A 32 8.00 3.84 -0.86
CA GLU A 32 8.54 2.89 -1.84
C GLU A 32 8.25 1.43 -1.48
N TYR A 33 8.29 1.07 -0.19
CA TYR A 33 7.91 -0.26 0.27
C TYR A 33 6.44 -0.57 -0.04
N LEU A 34 5.52 0.35 0.28
CA LEU A 34 4.09 0.17 0.03
C LEU A 34 3.78 0.06 -1.47
N ASP A 35 4.41 0.90 -2.30
CA ASP A 35 4.24 0.86 -3.76
C ASP A 35 4.71 -0.48 -4.34
N ASN A 36 5.85 -0.99 -3.85
CA ASN A 36 6.36 -2.29 -4.26
C ASN A 36 5.47 -3.45 -3.79
N ALA A 37 4.98 -3.40 -2.55
CA ALA A 37 4.05 -4.42 -2.03
C ALA A 37 2.79 -4.48 -2.90
N PHE A 38 2.18 -3.33 -3.18
CA PHE A 38 1.02 -3.24 -4.08
C PHE A 38 1.31 -3.78 -5.48
N ARG A 39 2.50 -3.46 -6.04
CA ARG A 39 2.90 -3.96 -7.35
C ARG A 39 3.06 -5.48 -7.38
N LEU A 40 3.57 -6.09 -6.30
CA LEU A 40 3.79 -7.53 -6.21
C LEU A 40 2.48 -8.33 -6.03
N GLU A 41 1.43 -7.72 -5.48
CA GLU A 41 0.10 -8.32 -5.34
C GLU A 41 -0.67 -8.41 -6.67
N GLN A 42 -0.24 -7.67 -7.70
CA GLN A 42 -0.90 -7.70 -9.00
C GLN A 42 -0.65 -9.03 -9.72
N THR A 43 -1.72 -9.79 -9.94
CA THR A 43 -1.69 -11.06 -10.68
C THR A 43 -1.95 -10.90 -12.16
N THR A 44 -2.43 -9.73 -12.59
CA THR A 44 -2.66 -9.41 -14.00
C THR A 44 -1.96 -8.10 -14.35
N PRO A 45 -1.34 -8.01 -15.55
CA PRO A 45 -0.65 -6.79 -15.95
C PRO A 45 -1.64 -5.64 -16.18
N ASP A 46 -1.32 -4.47 -15.62
CA ASP A 46 -2.05 -3.23 -15.89
C ASP A 46 -1.82 -2.79 -17.34
N ARG A 47 -2.74 -3.23 -18.22
CA ARG A 47 -2.70 -2.95 -19.66
C ARG A 47 -2.78 -1.46 -19.97
N ASN A 48 -3.41 -0.66 -19.12
CA ASN A 48 -3.57 0.78 -19.34
C ASN A 48 -2.26 1.51 -19.06
N ALA A 49 -1.59 1.15 -17.96
CA ALA A 49 -0.26 1.65 -17.65
C ALA A 49 0.75 1.24 -18.73
N LEU A 50 0.73 -0.02 -19.16
CA LEU A 50 1.56 -0.53 -20.26
C LEU A 50 1.33 0.25 -21.56
N SER A 51 0.08 0.42 -22.00
CA SER A 51 -0.23 1.15 -23.24
C SER A 51 0.25 2.60 -23.18
N SER A 52 0.09 3.27 -22.04
CA SER A 52 0.54 4.65 -21.84
C SER A 52 2.07 4.77 -21.88
N HIS A 53 2.78 3.81 -21.29
CA HIS A 53 4.25 3.77 -21.30
C HIS A 53 4.80 3.59 -22.71
N PHE A 54 4.26 2.64 -23.48
CA PHE A 54 4.71 2.39 -24.86
C PHE A 54 4.38 3.52 -25.83
N LYS A 55 3.26 4.24 -25.64
CA LYS A 55 2.92 5.41 -26.46
C LYS A 55 3.88 6.59 -26.24
N LYS A 56 4.36 6.80 -25.01
CA LYS A 56 5.34 7.86 -24.71
C LYS A 56 6.73 7.59 -25.29
N GLY A 57 7.13 6.32 -25.44
CA GLY A 57 8.43 5.94 -26.03
C GLY A 57 8.47 5.91 -27.56
N ALA A 58 7.33 6.13 -28.23
CA ALA A 58 7.21 6.10 -29.69
C ALA A 58 7.15 7.51 -30.32
N SER A 59 7.45 8.56 -29.55
CA SER A 59 7.56 9.96 -30.01
C SER A 59 9.00 10.44 -29.95
#